data_AF-A0A0B6ZVC7-F1
#
_entry.id   AF-A0A0B6ZVC7-F1
#
_cell.length_a   1.000
_cell.length_b   1.000
_cell.length_c   1.000
_cell.angle_alpha   90.00
_cell.angle_beta   90.00
_cell.angle_gamma   90.00
#
_symmetry.space_group_name_H-M   'P 1'
#
loop_
_entity.id
_entity.type
_entity.pdbx_description
1 polymer ?
#
loop_
_entity_poly.entity_id
_entity_poly.type
_entity_poly.pdbx_seq_one_letter_code
_entity_poly.pdbx_strand_id
1 'polypeptide(L)'
;HQMSIMSQANHETLDTNRNSSTVPKVKVKVKSGSTMSQDRIPVDDERPLTIEDIKERRNHAHLLLQERLEDIENRRRNGIAKLYLPHCTRIISDTVSASKTSSSPFIP
;
A
#
# COMPACT_ATOMS: atom_id res chain seq x y z
N HIS A 1 59.81 61.46 -28.91
CA HIS A 1 58.67 60.74 -29.50
C HIS A 1 58.14 59.73 -28.49
N GLN A 2 56.83 59.81 -28.25
CA GLN A 2 55.89 58.89 -27.60
C GLN A 2 56.10 58.48 -26.13
N MET A 3 55.20 59.02 -25.30
CA MET A 3 54.82 58.60 -23.96
C MET A 3 54.02 57.28 -24.03
N SER A 4 54.29 56.32 -23.14
CA SER A 4 53.45 55.14 -22.94
C SER A 4 52.60 55.35 -21.69
N ILE A 5 51.28 55.45 -21.89
CA ILE A 5 50.26 55.73 -20.89
C ILE A 5 49.96 54.43 -20.11
N MET A 6 50.03 54.48 -18.77
CA MET A 6 49.40 53.48 -17.91
C MET A 6 47.88 53.69 -17.92
N SER A 7 47.12 52.63 -18.14
CA SER A 7 45.69 52.60 -17.82
C SER A 7 45.33 51.22 -17.29
N GLN A 8 45.08 51.17 -15.98
CA GLN A 8 44.32 50.10 -15.34
C GLN A 8 42.92 50.10 -15.97
N ALA A 9 42.54 48.98 -16.59
CA ALA A 9 41.17 48.73 -17.00
C ALA A 9 40.52 47.78 -15.99
N ASN A 10 39.58 48.37 -15.27
CA ASN A 10 38.68 47.78 -14.28
C ASN A 10 38.04 46.47 -14.77
N HIS A 11 38.10 45.42 -13.95
CA HIS A 11 37.14 44.33 -14.00
C HIS A 11 36.32 44.36 -12.71
N GLU A 12 35.52 45.42 -12.55
CA GLU A 12 34.54 45.48 -11.48
C GLU A 12 33.15 45.21 -12.03
N THR A 13 32.51 44.23 -11.39
CA THR A 13 31.06 43.99 -11.28
C THR A 13 30.29 43.49 -12.50
N LEU A 14 29.82 42.25 -12.39
CA LEU A 14 28.39 41.94 -12.44
C LEU A 14 28.15 40.54 -11.84
N ASP A 15 28.31 40.48 -10.52
CA ASP A 15 27.51 39.60 -9.66
C ASP A 15 26.03 39.89 -9.94
N THR A 16 25.49 39.27 -10.98
CA THR A 16 24.08 39.39 -11.39
C THR A 16 23.48 38.00 -11.50
N ASN A 17 23.29 37.38 -10.34
CA ASN A 17 21.99 36.94 -9.87
C ASN A 17 22.19 35.93 -8.74
N ARG A 18 22.19 36.47 -7.52
CA ARG A 18 21.57 35.77 -6.40
C ARG A 18 20.11 35.49 -6.79
N ASN A 19 19.75 34.22 -6.93
CA ASN A 19 18.54 33.65 -6.32
C ASN A 19 18.49 32.14 -6.57
N SER A 20 18.60 31.43 -5.44
CA SER A 20 18.12 30.09 -5.12
C SER A 20 17.56 29.23 -6.26
N SER A 21 18.13 28.05 -6.39
CA SER A 21 17.26 26.89 -6.42
C SER A 21 17.73 25.90 -5.38
N THR A 22 17.08 25.94 -4.21
CA THR A 22 17.01 24.82 -3.27
C THR A 22 16.20 23.66 -3.86
N VAL A 23 15.91 23.68 -5.16
CA VAL A 23 15.30 22.57 -5.86
C VAL A 23 16.43 21.58 -6.16
N PRO A 24 16.37 20.36 -5.60
CA PRO A 24 17.34 19.34 -5.91
C PRO A 24 17.33 19.10 -7.42
N LYS A 25 18.50 19.22 -8.06
CA LYS A 25 18.65 18.92 -9.48
C LYS A 25 18.30 17.44 -9.70
N VAL A 26 17.18 17.19 -10.41
CA VAL A 26 16.73 15.84 -10.74
C VAL A 26 17.77 15.19 -11.65
N LYS A 27 18.45 14.16 -11.13
CA LYS A 27 19.39 13.36 -11.92
C LYS A 27 18.59 12.45 -12.84
N VAL A 28 18.59 12.75 -14.13
CA VAL A 28 17.91 11.93 -15.15
C VAL A 28 18.87 10.88 -15.69
N LYS A 29 18.43 9.62 -15.76
CA LYS A 29 19.20 8.53 -16.40
C LYS A 29 19.18 8.73 -17.92
N VAL A 30 20.34 9.03 -18.49
CA VAL A 30 20.50 9.24 -19.94
C VAL A 30 20.66 7.88 -20.63
N LYS A 31 19.85 7.60 -21.66
CA LYS A 31 20.05 6.45 -22.54
C LYS A 31 21.27 6.70 -23.44
N SER A 32 22.16 5.72 -23.57
CA SER A 32 23.33 5.81 -24.45
C SER A 32 22.89 6.05 -25.90
N GLY A 33 23.47 7.07 -26.55
CA GLY A 33 23.14 7.46 -27.93
C GLY A 33 22.18 8.66 -28.08
N SER A 34 21.68 9.25 -26.99
CA SER A 34 20.85 10.46 -27.07
C SER A 34 21.69 11.72 -27.33
N THR A 35 21.32 12.53 -28.32
CA THR A 35 21.98 13.82 -28.61
C THR A 35 21.49 14.94 -27.68
N MET A 36 22.30 15.99 -27.51
CA MET A 36 21.99 17.15 -26.66
C MET A 36 20.69 17.88 -27.04
N SER A 37 20.21 17.70 -28.27
CA SER A 37 18.98 18.29 -28.82
C SER A 37 17.71 17.48 -28.57
N GLN A 38 17.80 16.31 -27.94
CA GLN A 38 16.62 15.49 -27.64
C GLN A 38 16.00 15.90 -26.31
N ASP A 39 14.67 16.07 -26.31
CA ASP A 39 13.90 16.34 -25.10
C ASP A 39 14.07 15.20 -24.09
N ARG A 40 14.63 15.54 -22.92
CA ARG A 40 14.89 14.61 -21.83
C ARG A 40 13.65 14.56 -20.95
N ILE A 41 12.87 13.48 -21.06
CA ILE A 41 11.73 13.24 -20.18
C ILE A 41 12.23 12.47 -18.96
N PRO A 42 12.07 13.00 -17.73
CA PRO A 42 12.34 12.26 -16.51
C PRO A 42 11.55 10.95 -16.49
N VAL A 43 12.27 9.85 -16.29
CA VAL A 43 11.66 8.53 -16.14
C VAL A 43 11.20 8.43 -14.69
N ASP A 44 9.89 8.40 -14.51
CA ASP A 44 9.17 8.12 -13.27
C ASP A 44 9.24 9.23 -12.20
N ASP A 45 8.59 10.36 -12.48
CA ASP A 45 8.15 11.27 -11.42
C ASP A 45 6.84 10.73 -10.84
N GLU A 46 6.94 9.76 -9.93
CA GLU A 46 5.77 9.33 -9.17
C GLU A 46 5.23 10.53 -8.40
N ARG A 47 3.97 10.90 -8.66
CA ARG A 47 3.36 12.04 -7.97
C ARG A 47 3.42 11.79 -6.47
N PRO A 48 3.87 12.78 -5.67
CA PRO A 48 3.82 12.68 -4.23
C PRO A 48 2.36 12.47 -3.81
N LEU A 49 2.14 11.47 -2.96
CA LEU A 49 0.81 11.13 -2.47
C LEU A 49 0.21 12.32 -1.73
N THR A 50 -1.04 12.62 -2.01
CA THR A 50 -1.78 13.60 -1.23
C THR A 50 -2.09 13.05 0.16
N ILE A 51 -2.40 13.94 1.10
CA ILE A 51 -2.81 13.54 2.45
C ILE A 51 -4.06 12.63 2.40
N GLU A 52 -4.95 12.87 1.44
CA GLU A 52 -6.14 12.05 1.25
C GLU A 52 -5.80 10.66 0.72
N ASP A 53 -4.90 10.54 -0.27
CA ASP A 53 -4.43 9.23 -0.76
C ASP A 53 -3.81 8.39 0.37
N ILE A 54 -3.08 9.04 1.29
CA ILE A 54 -2.47 8.39 2.45
C ILE A 54 -3.56 7.89 3.43
N LYS A 55 -4.60 8.69 3.67
CA LYS A 55 -5.73 8.29 4.53
C LYS A 55 -6.50 7.13 3.92
N GLU A 56 -6.79 7.18 2.63
CA GLU A 56 -7.49 6.11 1.90
C GLU A 56 -6.69 4.81 1.97
N ARG A 57 -5.39 4.85 1.67
CA ARG A 57 -4.51 3.68 1.80
C ARG A 57 -4.49 3.11 3.21
N ARG A 58 -4.46 3.96 4.24
CA ARG A 58 -4.49 3.53 5.64
C ARG A 58 -5.82 2.86 5.99
N ASN A 59 -6.94 3.48 5.62
CA ASN A 59 -8.28 2.94 5.89
C ASN A 59 -8.47 1.60 5.17
N HIS A 60 -8.03 1.51 3.92
CA HIS A 60 -8.05 0.27 3.15
C HIS A 60 -7.22 -0.83 3.80
N ALA A 61 -6.02 -0.52 4.32
CA ALA A 61 -5.20 -1.49 5.04
C ALA A 61 -5.89 -2.01 6.31
N HIS A 62 -6.59 -1.15 7.05
CA HIS A 62 -7.37 -1.58 8.23
C HIS A 62 -8.56 -2.46 7.84
N LEU A 63 -9.25 -2.14 6.75
CA LEU A 63 -10.36 -2.94 6.23
C LEU A 63 -9.88 -4.35 5.86
N LEU A 64 -8.77 -4.47 5.12
CA LEU A 64 -8.20 -5.78 4.76
C LEU A 64 -7.75 -6.58 5.99
N LEU A 65 -7.23 -5.92 7.01
CA LEU A 65 -6.87 -6.59 8.26
C LEU A 65 -8.11 -7.17 8.94
N GLN A 66 -9.20 -6.40 9.02
CA GLN A 66 -10.45 -6.85 9.62
C GLN A 66 -11.03 -8.04 8.85
N GLU A 67 -11.10 -7.96 7.52
CA GLU A 67 -11.57 -9.05 6.66
C GLU A 67 -10.78 -10.34 6.91
N ARG A 68 -9.45 -10.25 7.02
CA ARG A 68 -8.60 -11.41 7.31
C ARG A 68 -8.85 -12.02 8.68
N LEU A 69 -9.10 -11.19 9.70
CA LEU A 69 -9.42 -11.68 11.05
C LEU A 69 -10.77 -12.40 11.06
N GLU A 70 -11.77 -11.85 10.36
CA GLU A 70 -13.08 -12.49 10.19
C GLU A 70 -12.95 -13.83 9.45
N ASP A 71 -12.12 -13.90 8.41
CA ASP A 71 -11.81 -15.12 7.67
C ASP A 71 -11.18 -16.21 8.54
N ILE A 72 -10.20 -15.84 9.37
CA ILE A 72 -9.55 -16.77 10.30
C ILE A 72 -10.59 -17.32 11.28
N GLU A 73 -11.43 -16.45 11.82
CA GLU A 73 -12.47 -16.83 12.78
C GLU A 73 -13.56 -17.70 12.14
N ASN A 74 -13.94 -17.41 10.90
CA ASN A 74 -14.85 -18.23 10.10
C ASN A 74 -14.27 -19.62 9.85
N ARG A 75 -12.99 -19.72 9.48
CA ARG A 75 -12.31 -21.01 9.30
C ARG A 75 -12.26 -21.81 10.60
N ARG A 76 -11.98 -21.15 11.72
CA ARG A 76 -12.00 -21.78 13.05
C ARG A 76 -13.38 -22.33 13.38
N ARG A 77 -14.42 -21.50 13.25
CA ARG A 77 -15.82 -21.91 13.48
C ARG A 77 -16.23 -23.06 12.56
N ASN A 78 -15.90 -22.99 11.27
CA ASN A 78 -16.20 -24.05 10.30
C ASN A 78 -15.46 -25.35 10.61
N GLY A 79 -14.20 -25.28 11.07
CA GLY A 79 -13.43 -26.44 11.50
C GLY A 79 -14.07 -27.14 12.71
N ILE A 80 -14.47 -26.35 13.72
CA ILE A 80 -15.19 -26.86 14.90
C ILE A 80 -16.53 -27.46 14.47
N ALA A 81 -17.33 -26.74 13.68
CA ALA A 81 -18.61 -27.23 13.19
C ALA A 81 -18.43 -28.56 12.43
N LYS A 82 -17.47 -28.65 11.52
CA LYS A 82 -17.19 -29.89 10.77
C LYS A 82 -16.82 -31.07 11.67
N LEU A 83 -16.06 -30.82 12.74
CA LEU A 83 -15.67 -31.86 13.70
C LEU A 83 -16.87 -32.33 14.53
N TYR A 84 -17.70 -31.41 15.04
CA TYR A 84 -18.72 -31.73 16.04
C TYR A 84 -20.14 -31.93 15.50
N LEU A 85 -20.54 -31.33 14.36
CA LEU A 85 -21.89 -31.50 13.78
C LEU A 85 -22.28 -32.99 13.61
N PRO A 86 -21.42 -33.86 13.07
CA PRO A 86 -21.75 -35.27 12.90
C PRO A 86 -22.03 -35.97 14.24
N HIS A 87 -21.33 -35.57 15.31
CA HIS A 87 -21.52 -36.15 16.64
C HIS A 87 -22.79 -35.62 17.31
N CYS A 88 -23.09 -34.32 17.18
CA CYS A 88 -24.31 -33.72 17.70
C CYS A 88 -25.56 -34.31 17.04
N THR A 89 -25.55 -34.47 15.71
CA THR A 89 -26.68 -35.07 14.96
C THR A 89 -26.90 -36.53 15.32
N ARG A 90 -25.83 -37.30 15.57
CA ARG A 90 -25.93 -38.69 16.07
C ARG A 90 -26.60 -38.76 17.44
N ILE A 91 -26.16 -37.94 18.39
CA ILE A 91 -26.73 -37.89 19.76
C ILE A 91 -28.23 -37.52 19.72
N ILE A 92 -28.62 -36.57 18.87
CA ILE A 92 -30.02 -36.19 18.69
C ILE A 92 -30.83 -37.34 18.08
N SER A 93 -30.28 -38.03 17.08
CA SER A 93 -30.97 -39.17 16.45
C SER A 93 -31.15 -40.34 17.41
N ASP A 94 -30.14 -40.61 18.24
CA ASP A 94 -30.15 -41.68 19.24
C ASP A 94 -31.17 -41.37 20.37
N THR A 95 -31.28 -40.10 20.80
CA THR A 95 -32.29 -39.70 21.81
C THR A 95 -33.72 -39.70 21.28
N VAL A 96 -33.95 -39.31 20.01
CA VAL A 96 -35.26 -39.40 19.36
C VAL A 96 -35.68 -40.86 19.11
N SER A 97 -34.72 -41.75 18.88
CA SER A 97 -35.01 -43.19 18.73
C SER A 97 -35.34 -43.83 20.08
N ALA A 98 -34.61 -43.47 21.14
CA ALA A 98 -34.87 -43.95 22.50
C ALA A 98 -36.24 -43.51 23.05
N SER A 99 -36.68 -42.28 22.75
CA SER A 99 -37.99 -41.77 23.19
C SER A 99 -39.18 -42.42 22.46
N LYS A 100 -38.99 -42.89 21.23
CA LYS A 100 -40.01 -43.66 20.48
C LYS A 100 -40.17 -45.09 21.01
N THR A 101 -39.11 -45.68 21.55
CA THR A 101 -39.18 -47.04 22.12
C THR A 101 -39.74 -47.09 23.55
N SER A 102 -39.73 -45.96 24.28
CA SER A 102 -40.29 -45.88 25.63
C SER A 102 -41.81 -45.62 25.67
N SER A 103 -42.45 -45.37 24.52
CA SER A 103 -43.90 -45.17 24.42
C SER A 103 -44.65 -46.42 23.94
N SER A 104 -44.16 -47.62 24.28
CA SER A 104 -44.98 -48.83 24.13
C SER A 104 -46.20 -48.69 25.04
N PRO A 105 -47.45 -48.79 24.53
CA PRO A 105 -48.61 -48.75 25.39
C PRO A 105 -48.54 -49.97 26.30
N PHE A 106 -48.60 -49.73 27.61
CA PHE A 106 -48.88 -50.78 28.58
C PHE A 106 -50.28 -51.31 28.25
N ILE A 107 -50.34 -52.51 27.67
CA ILE A 107 -51.60 -53.23 27.48
C ILE A 107 -51.84 -53.99 28.80
N PRO A 108 -52.91 -53.66 29.55
CA PRO A 108 -53.21 -54.26 30.84
C PRO A 108 -53.56 -55.75 30.74
#